data_AF-A0A2M8R0W3-F1
#
_entry.id   AF-A0A2M8R0W3-F1
#
_cell.length_a   1.000
_cell.length_b   1.000
_cell.length_c   1.000
_cell.angle_alpha   90.00
_cell.angle_beta   90.00
_cell.angle_gamma   90.00
#
_symmetry.space_group_name_H-M   'P 1'
#
loop_
_entity.id
_entity.type
_entity.pdbx_description
1 polymer ?
#
loop_
_entity_poly.entity_id
_entity_poly.type
_entity_poly.pdbx_seq_one_letter_code
_entity_poly.pdbx_strand_id
1 'polypeptide(L)' 'MFDPEELSVLGRLYDSAITALPPSMRSPENRTAIAKLILERTAAGEAQLASLTNLLITISPQG' A
#
# COMPACT_ATOMS: atom_id res chain seq x y z
N MET A 1 -8.72 3.95 -7.95
CA MET A 1 -9.61 2.82 -7.56
C MET A 1 -8.73 1.61 -7.66
N PHE A 2 -8.51 0.88 -6.58
CA PHE A 2 -7.58 -0.26 -6.58
C PHE A 2 -8.09 -1.37 -7.48
N ASP A 3 -7.21 -1.94 -8.29
CA ASP A 3 -7.53 -3.11 -9.08
C ASP A 3 -7.73 -4.33 -8.17
N PRO A 4 -8.57 -5.30 -8.57
CA PRO A 4 -8.83 -6.49 -7.76
C PRO A 4 -7.55 -7.30 -7.44
N GLU A 5 -6.55 -7.29 -8.33
CA GLU A 5 -5.25 -7.90 -8.06
C GLU A 5 -4.48 -7.16 -6.96
N GLU A 6 -4.48 -5.82 -6.98
CA GLU A 6 -3.85 -5.01 -5.95
C GLU A 6 -4.51 -5.22 -4.59
N LEU A 7 -5.85 -5.25 -4.55
CA LEU A 7 -6.60 -5.57 -3.34
C LEU A 7 -6.26 -6.97 -2.82
N SER A 8 -6.02 -7.94 -3.71
CA SER A 8 -5.60 -9.29 -3.33
C SER A 8 -4.21 -9.31 -2.69
N VAL A 9 -3.26 -8.52 -3.23
CA VAL A 9 -1.92 -8.35 -2.66
C VAL A 9 -2.00 -7.69 -1.29
N LEU A 10 -2.79 -6.62 -1.15
CA LEU A 10 -2.99 -5.91 0.11
C LEU A 10 -3.66 -6.81 1.16
N GLY A 11 -4.63 -7.62 0.76
CA GLY A 11 -5.27 -8.62 1.62
C GLY A 11 -4.28 -9.66 2.16
N ARG A 12 -3.39 -10.19 1.31
CA ARG A 12 -2.34 -11.13 1.73
C ARG A 12 -1.32 -10.50 2.68
N LEU A 13 -0.93 -9.25 2.41
CA LEU A 13 0.00 -8.50 3.26
C LEU A 13 -0.61 -8.24 4.64
N TYR A 14 -1.89 -7.83 4.67
CA TYR A 14 -2.63 -7.63 5.90
C TYR A 14 -2.72 -8.92 6.72
N ASP A 15 -3.12 -10.03 6.10
CA ASP A 15 -3.23 -11.33 6.80
C ASP A 15 -1.87 -11.77 7.37
N SER A 16 -0.80 -11.62 6.59
CA SER A 16 0.56 -11.91 7.04
C SER A 16 0.97 -11.04 8.23
N ALA A 17 0.66 -9.74 8.20
CA ALA A 17 0.97 -8.81 9.29
C ALA A 17 0.22 -9.18 10.59
N ILE A 18 -1.06 -9.56 10.50
CA ILE A 18 -1.83 -10.02 11.66
C ILE A 18 -1.29 -11.35 12.21
N THR A 19 -0.89 -12.25 11.33
CA THR A 19 -0.37 -13.57 11.72
C THR A 19 0.99 -13.45 12.41
N ALA A 20 1.82 -12.48 12.01
CA ALA A 20 3.09 -12.18 12.65
C ALA A 20 2.95 -11.56 14.06
N LEU A 21 1.79 -10.98 14.40
CA LEU A 21 1.58 -10.40 15.72
C LEU A 21 1.37 -11.47 16.80
N PRO A 22 1.80 -11.20 18.04
CA PRO A 22 1.43 -11.98 19.21
C PRO A 22 -0.10 -11.97 19.41
N PRO A 23 -0.72 -13.04 19.94
CA PRO A 23 -2.17 -13.10 20.17
C PRO A 23 -2.73 -11.94 20.99
N SER A 24 -1.97 -11.45 21.98
CA SER A 24 -2.33 -10.30 22.81
C SER A 24 -2.42 -8.98 22.05
N MET A 25 -1.77 -8.89 20.88
CA MET A 25 -1.79 -7.70 20.02
C MET A 25 -2.72 -7.85 18.81
N ARG A 26 -3.41 -8.98 18.63
CA ARG A 26 -4.39 -9.17 17.54
C ARG A 26 -5.77 -8.57 17.87
N SER A 27 -5.79 -7.43 18.56
CA SER A 27 -7.03 -6.73 18.90
C SER A 27 -7.65 -6.06 17.65
N PRO A 28 -8.97 -5.80 17.67
CA PRO A 28 -9.64 -5.04 16.61
C PRO A 28 -9.01 -3.66 16.34
N GLU A 29 -8.54 -2.95 17.39
CA GLU A 29 -7.86 -1.67 17.18
C GLU A 29 -6.56 -1.83 16.39
N ASN A 30 -5.71 -2.79 16.78
CA ASN A 30 -4.43 -3.01 16.11
C ASN A 30 -4.61 -3.47 14.67
N ARG A 31 -5.61 -4.32 14.43
CA ARG A 31 -6.04 -4.73 13.09
C ARG A 31 -6.40 -3.52 12.22
N THR A 32 -7.21 -2.62 12.76
CA THR A 32 -7.62 -1.39 12.05
C THR A 32 -6.44 -0.47 11.79
N ALA A 33 -5.54 -0.30 12.78
CA ALA A 33 -4.33 0.51 12.63
C ALA A 33 -3.41 -0.04 11.53
N ILE A 34 -3.22 -1.36 11.48
CA ILE A 34 -2.40 -2.01 10.44
C ILE A 34 -3.03 -1.86 9.06
N ALA A 35 -4.34 -2.04 8.93
CA ALA A 35 -5.04 -1.82 7.67
C ALA A 35 -4.84 -0.38 7.16
N LYS A 36 -4.98 0.62 8.04
CA LYS A 36 -4.71 2.03 7.71
C LYS A 36 -3.26 2.25 7.26
N LEU A 37 -2.29 1.76 8.03
CA LEU A 37 -0.87 1.90 7.71
C LEU A 37 -0.51 1.28 6.36
N ILE A 38 -1.10 0.13 6.03
CA ILE A 38 -0.92 -0.53 4.74
C ILE A 38 -1.48 0.36 3.61
N LEU A 39 -2.73 0.82 3.74
CA LEU A 39 -3.36 1.69 2.73
C LEU A 39 -2.59 3.01 2.53
N GLU A 40 -2.18 3.67 3.60
CA GLU A 40 -1.46 4.94 3.53
C GLU A 40 -0.11 4.80 2.82
N ARG A 41 0.63 3.71 3.08
CA ARG A 41 1.91 3.46 2.41
C ARG A 41 1.75 3.09 0.95
N THR A 42 0.71 2.35 0.60
CA THR A 42 0.40 2.05 -0.81
C THR A 42 0.03 3.33 -1.55
N ALA A 43 -0.87 4.14 -1.01
CA ALA A 43 -1.27 5.41 -1.62
C ALA A 43 -0.09 6.40 -1.77
N ALA A 44 0.80 6.46 -0.76
CA ALA A 44 2.02 7.28 -0.85
C ALA A 44 2.99 6.77 -1.92
N GLY A 45 3.14 5.44 -2.05
CA GLY A 45 3.96 4.81 -3.08
C GLY A 45 3.43 5.06 -4.50
N GLU A 46 2.12 4.94 -4.71
CA GLU A 46 1.47 5.24 -5.98
C GLU A 46 1.62 6.72 -6.37
N ALA A 47 1.40 7.63 -5.42
CA ALA A 47 1.57 9.07 -5.66
C ALA A 47 3.03 9.40 -6.04
N GLN A 48 4.00 8.82 -5.33
CA GLN A 48 5.42 9.04 -5.62
C GLN A 48 5.83 8.47 -6.99
N LEU A 49 5.32 7.28 -7.35
CA LEU A 49 5.56 6.69 -8.66
C LEU A 49 4.95 7.52 -9.78
N ALA A 50 3.70 7.98 -9.62
CA ALA A 50 3.05 8.85 -10.58
C ALA A 50 3.81 10.18 -10.78
N SER A 51 4.29 10.80 -9.69
CA SER A 51 5.14 11.98 -9.77
C SER A 51 6.44 11.71 -10.53
N LEU A 52 7.09 10.56 -10.30
CA LEU A 52 8.31 10.18 -11.01
C LEU A 52 8.04 9.97 -12.51
N THR A 53 6.97 9.24 -12.87
CA THR A 53 6.59 9.02 -14.27
C THR A 53 6.28 10.33 -14.98
N ASN A 54 5.53 11.24 -14.35
CA ASN A 54 5.26 12.57 -14.91
C ASN A 54 6.55 13.38 -15.11
N LEU A 55 7.47 13.32 -14.15
CA LEU A 55 8.78 13.97 -14.29
C LEU A 55 9.55 13.39 -15.47
N LEU A 56 9.62 12.05 -15.59
CA LEU A 56 10.31 11.36 -16.68
C LEU A 56 9.73 11.70 -18.05
N ILE A 57 8.40 11.80 -18.18
CA ILE A 57 7.74 12.26 -19.41
C ILE A 57 8.13 13.72 -19.71
N THR A 58 8.09 14.58 -18.70
CA THR A 58 8.36 16.02 -18.84
C THR A 58 9.80 16.30 -19.26
N ILE A 59 10.76 15.52 -18.75
CA ILE A 59 12.18 15.68 -19.08
C ILE A 59 12.62 14.82 -20.28
N SER A 60 11.73 13.98 -20.81
CA SER A 60 12.02 13.22 -22.03
C SER A 60 12.02 14.20 -23.21
N PRO A 61 13.13 14.32 -23.97
CA PRO A 61 13.14 15.15 -25.15
C PRO A 61 12.20 14.50 -26.15
N GLN A 62 11.10 15.19 -26.47
CA GLN A 62 10.24 14.83 -27.59
C GLN A 62 11.14 14.68 -28.82
N GLY A 63 11.22 13.46 -29.37
CA GLY A 63 12.02 13.14 -30.55
C GLY A 63 11.57 13.92 -31.77
#